data_AF-A0A7H4PFS0-F1
#
_entry.id   AF-A0A7H4PFS0-F1
#
_cell.length_a   1.000
_cell.length_b   1.000
_cell.length_c   1.000
_cell.angle_alpha   90.00
_cell.angle_beta   90.00
_cell.angle_gamma   90.00
#
_symmetry.space_group_name_H-M   'P 1'
#
loop_
_entity.id
_entity.type
_entity.pdbx_description
1 polymer ?
#
loop_
_entity_poly.entity_id
_entity_poly.type
_entity_poly.pdbx_seq_one_letter_code
_entity_poly.pdbx_strand_id
1 'polypeptide(L)'
;MSQITENKVVAAPVPMTPLQEFWHYFKRNKGAVVGLAYVVVMIIIAVFANFLAPYNPADQFRDALLAPPFWQEGGQREPPARHR
;
A
#
# COMPACT_ATOMS: atom_id res chain seq x y z
N MET A 1 -4.85 20.39 65.30
CA MET A 1 -4.29 20.43 63.92
C MET A 1 -5.19 19.61 63.02
N SER A 2 -6.08 20.27 62.27
CA SER A 2 -6.93 19.64 61.27
C SER A 2 -6.16 19.55 59.96
N GLN A 3 -5.73 18.34 59.60
CA GLN A 3 -5.21 18.05 58.26
C GLN A 3 -6.34 18.27 57.26
N ILE A 4 -6.23 19.32 56.46
CA ILE A 4 -7.11 19.58 55.32
C ILE A 4 -6.61 18.62 54.25
N THR A 5 -7.27 17.48 54.09
CA THR A 5 -6.96 16.52 53.03
C THR A 5 -7.13 17.23 51.69
N GLU A 6 -6.03 17.49 51.01
CA GLU A 6 -6.01 18.02 49.65
C GLU A 6 -6.73 17.01 48.74
N ASN A 7 -7.99 17.30 48.44
CA ASN A 7 -8.77 16.50 47.51
C ASN A 7 -8.18 16.73 46.13
N LYS A 8 -7.27 15.84 45.71
CA LYS A 8 -6.74 15.80 44.35
C LYS A 8 -7.92 15.55 43.41
N VAL A 9 -8.44 16.62 42.82
CA VAL A 9 -9.48 16.55 41.79
C VAL A 9 -8.89 15.73 40.64
N VAL A 10 -9.25 14.45 40.59
CA VAL A 10 -8.92 13.59 39.45
C VAL A 10 -9.72 14.16 38.29
N ALA A 11 -9.04 14.92 37.43
CA ALA A 11 -9.63 15.47 36.22
C ALA A 11 -10.28 14.33 35.44
N ALA A 12 -11.50 14.55 34.96
CA ALA A 12 -12.20 13.58 34.14
C ALA A 12 -11.36 13.25 32.89
N PRO A 13 -11.37 11.98 32.42
CA PRO A 13 -10.65 11.61 31.21
C PRO A 13 -11.10 12.49 30.04
N VAL A 14 -10.15 13.02 29.28
CA VAL A 14 -10.45 13.83 28.09
C VAL A 14 -11.27 12.98 27.12
N PRO A 15 -12.45 13.44 26.67
CA PRO A 15 -13.25 12.70 25.71
C PRO A 15 -12.49 12.50 24.39
N MET A 16 -12.61 11.31 23.81
CA MET A 16 -11.96 11.01 22.53
C MET A 16 -12.56 11.87 21.42
N THR A 17 -11.71 12.28 20.47
CA THR A 17 -12.20 12.93 19.25
C THR A 17 -12.89 11.91 18.34
N PRO A 18 -13.84 12.32 17.47
CA PRO A 18 -14.57 11.40 16.60
C PRO A 18 -13.67 10.51 15.73
N LEU A 19 -12.54 11.03 15.25
CA LEU A 19 -11.57 10.27 14.46
C LEU A 19 -10.81 9.24 15.31
N GLN A 20 -10.47 9.61 16.54
CA GLN A 20 -9.79 8.71 17.48
C GLN A 20 -10.72 7.55 17.88
N GLU A 21 -12.00 7.86 18.09
CA GLU A 21 -13.04 6.88 18.39
C GLU A 21 -13.28 5.95 17.19
N PHE A 22 -13.41 6.50 15.98
CA PHE A 22 -13.46 5.71 14.75
C PHE A 22 -12.28 4.76 14.62
N TRP A 23 -11.05 5.25 14.78
CA TRP A 23 -9.85 4.42 14.65
C TRP A 23 -9.75 3.35 15.74
N HIS A 24 -10.19 3.66 16.96
CA HIS A 24 -10.28 2.72 18.07
C HIS A 24 -11.18 1.53 17.72
N TYR A 25 -12.38 1.81 17.19
CA TYR A 25 -13.32 0.76 16.78
C TYR A 25 -12.91 0.06 15.48
N PHE A 26 -12.38 0.79 14.51
CA PHE A 26 -11.94 0.29 13.21
C PHE A 26 -10.88 -0.81 13.36
N LYS A 27 -9.86 -0.58 14.20
CA LYS A 27 -8.79 -1.57 14.44
C LYS A 27 -9.26 -2.84 15.14
N ARG A 28 -10.42 -2.82 15.79
CA ARG A 28 -10.99 -3.99 16.49
C ARG A 28 -11.62 -4.99 15.50
N ASN A 29 -11.98 -4.54 14.29
CA ASN A 29 -12.44 -5.41 13.21
C ASN A 29 -11.25 -5.90 12.37
N LYS A 30 -10.86 -7.17 12.57
CA LYS A 30 -9.75 -7.79 11.82
C LYS A 30 -9.96 -7.75 10.30
N GLY A 31 -11.19 -7.94 9.83
CA GLY A 31 -11.50 -7.92 8.39
C GLY A 31 -11.29 -6.54 7.77
N ALA A 32 -11.73 -5.48 8.44
CA ALA A 32 -11.52 -4.11 8.00
C ALA A 32 -10.03 -3.73 7.97
N VAL A 33 -9.26 -4.16 8.97
CA VAL A 33 -7.81 -3.91 9.02
C VAL A 33 -7.08 -4.65 7.89
N VAL A 34 -7.44 -5.91 7.62
CA VAL A 34 -6.88 -6.67 6.49
C VAL A 34 -7.21 -6.00 5.16
N GLY A 35 -8.44 -5.51 4.99
CA GLY A 35 -8.84 -4.74 3.81
C GLY A 35 -8.02 -3.46 3.65
N LEU A 36 -7.83 -2.69 4.73
CA LEU A 36 -7.00 -1.49 4.70
C LEU A 36 -5.54 -1.82 4.35
N ALA A 37 -4.99 -2.89 4.92
CA ALA A 37 -3.63 -3.34 4.61
C ALA A 37 -3.48 -3.69 3.12
N TYR A 38 -4.46 -4.40 2.54
CA TYR A 38 -4.46 -4.71 1.11
C TYR A 38 -4.48 -3.45 0.23
N VAL A 39 -5.34 -2.49 0.56
CA VAL A 39 -5.42 -1.21 -0.17
C VAL A 39 -4.09 -0.46 -0.10
N VAL A 40 -3.47 -0.39 1.08
CA VAL A 40 -2.15 0.23 1.25
C VAL A 40 -1.09 -0.45 0.37
N VAL A 41 -1.06 -1.78 0.33
CA VAL A 41 -0.14 -2.53 -0.53
C VAL A 41 -0.37 -2.22 -2.00
N MET A 42 -1.62 -2.16 -2.47
CA MET A 42 -1.94 -1.79 -3.85
C MET A 42 -1.48 -0.37 -4.18
N ILE A 43 -1.66 0.58 -3.27
CA ILE A 43 -1.19 1.96 -3.45
C ILE A 43 0.33 2.00 -3.56
N ILE A 44 1.04 1.24 -2.71
CA ILE A 44 2.51 1.13 -2.78
C ILE A 44 2.91 0.60 -4.16
N ILE A 45 2.31 -0.50 -4.63
CA ILE A 45 2.61 -1.06 -5.95
C ILE A 45 2.35 -0.02 -7.06
N ALA A 46 1.25 0.73 -6.98
CA ALA A 46 0.94 1.77 -7.96
C ALA A 46 1.96 2.92 -7.96
N VAL A 47 2.39 3.38 -6.79
CA VAL A 47 3.42 4.44 -6.67
C VAL A 47 4.77 3.96 -7.21
N PHE A 48 5.12 2.70 -6.96
CA PHE A 48 6.37 2.10 -7.43
C PHE A 48 6.23 1.37 -8.79
N ALA A 49 5.12 1.58 -9.52
CA ALA A 49 4.83 0.85 -10.76
C ALA A 49 5.93 1.03 -11.81
N ASN A 50 6.46 2.25 -11.97
CA ASN A 50 7.53 2.51 -12.94
C ASN A 50 8.84 1.76 -12.62
N PHE A 51 9.08 1.42 -11.35
CA PHE A 51 10.25 0.64 -10.95
C PHE A 51 10.00 -0.88 -11.08
N LEU A 52 8.80 -1.34 -10.72
CA LEU A 52 8.42 -2.76 -10.78
C LEU A 52 8.15 -3.24 -12.21
N ALA A 53 7.52 -2.39 -13.02
CA ALA A 53 7.06 -2.68 -14.38
C ALA A 53 7.31 -1.45 -15.28
N PRO A 54 8.56 -1.24 -15.72
CA PRO A 54 8.91 -0.11 -16.58
C PRO A 54 8.28 -0.20 -17.99
N TYR A 55 7.83 -1.39 -18.39
CA TYR A 55 7.20 -1.63 -19.69
C TYR A 55 5.68 -1.63 -19.58
N ASN A 56 5.01 -0.96 -20.51
CA ASN A 56 3.55 -0.92 -20.55
C ASN A 56 3.00 -2.28 -21.04
N PRO A 57 2.12 -2.95 -20.27
CA PRO A 57 1.54 -4.23 -20.68
C PRO A 57 0.64 -4.13 -21.93
N ALA A 58 0.21 -2.92 -22.31
CA ALA A 58 -0.56 -2.68 -23.54
C ALA A 58 0.33 -2.58 -24.80
N ASP A 59 1.66 -2.54 -24.66
CA ASP A 59 2.57 -2.54 -25.80
C ASP A 59 2.63 -3.97 -26.41
N GLN A 60 2.11 -4.12 -27.63
CA GLN A 60 2.13 -5.38 -28.38
C GLN A 60 3.27 -5.38 -29.41
N PHE A 61 4.32 -6.17 -29.16
CA PHE A 61 5.47 -6.27 -30.05
C PHE A 61 5.24 -7.32 -31.15
N ARG A 62 4.80 -6.89 -32.33
CA ARG A 62 4.53 -7.80 -33.47
C ARG A 62 5.78 -8.54 -33.94
N ASP A 63 6.93 -7.87 -33.96
CA ASP A 63 8.21 -8.47 -34.39
C ASP A 63 8.74 -9.50 -33.37
N ALA A 64 8.35 -9.37 -32.10
CA ALA A 64 8.70 -10.31 -31.05
C ALA A 64 7.84 -11.59 -31.09
N LEU A 65 6.73 -11.62 -31.85
CA LEU A 65 5.91 -12.83 -32.00
C LEU A 65 6.66 -13.97 -32.70
N LEU A 66 7.58 -13.63 -33.59
CA LEU A 66 8.43 -14.59 -34.32
C LEU A 66 9.81 -14.74 -33.69
N ALA A 67 10.10 -14.00 -32.62
CA ALA A 67 11.37 -14.13 -31.92
C ALA A 67 11.40 -15.42 -31.10
N PRO A 68 12.53 -16.13 -31.07
CA PRO A 68 12.69 -17.27 -30.17
C PRO A 68 12.51 -16.81 -28.72
N PRO A 69 11.97 -17.69 -27.84
CA PRO A 69 11.75 -17.33 -26.46
C PRO A 69 13.06 -16.99 -25.75
N PHE A 70 13.01 -16.18 -24.69
CA PHE A 70 14.21 -15.62 -24.04
C PHE A 70 15.21 -16.67 -23.50
N TRP A 71 14.79 -17.92 -23.35
CA TRP A 71 15.60 -19.06 -22.88
C TRP A 71 16.26 -19.86 -24.01
N GLN A 72 15.99 -19.53 -25.28
CA GLN A 72 16.67 -20.10 -26.45
C GLN A 72 17.72 -19.16 -27.01
N GLU A 73 18.67 -19.73 -27.76
CA GLU A 73 19.74 -18.98 -28.41
C GLU A 73 19.16 -18.04 -29.48
N GLY A 74 19.51 -16.76 -29.40
CA GLY A 74 18.90 -15.68 -30.19
C GLY A 74 17.69 -14.99 -29.51
N GLY A 75 17.17 -15.53 -28.40
CA GLY A 75 16.08 -14.93 -27.62
C GLY A 75 16.54 -13.70 -26.85
N GLN A 76 15.79 -12.60 -26.96
CA GLN A 76 16.09 -11.35 -26.26
C GLN A 76 15.19 -11.21 -25.02
N ARG A 77 15.73 -10.66 -23.93
CA ARG A 77 14.97 -10.37 -22.70
C ARG A 77 14.23 -9.04 -22.81
N GLU A 78 14.84 -8.09 -23.49
CA GLU A 78 14.25 -6.81 -23.80
C GLU A 78 13.46 -6.85 -25.11
N PRO A 79 12.28 -6.20 -25.15
CA PRO A 79 11.57 -5.98 -26.40
C PRO A 79 12.42 -5.21 -27.41
N PRO A 80 12.35 -5.54 -28.72
CA PRO A 80 13.10 -4.84 -29.75
C PRO A 80 12.74 -3.34 -29.76
N ALA A 81 13.77 -2.50 -29.91
CA ALA A 81 13.60 -1.05 -29.95
C ALA A 81 12.68 -0.65 -31.10
N ARG A 82 11.65 0.14 -30.79
CA ARG A 82 10.63 0.58 -31.74
C ARG A 82 11.27 1.47 -32.82
N HIS A 83 11.65 0.89 -33.96
CA HIS A 83 11.98 1.67 -35.16
C HIS A 83 10.65 2.15 -35.76
N ARG A 84 10.47 3.48 -35.83
CA ARG A 84 9.29 4.11 -36.45
C ARG A 84 9.24 3.84 -37.94
#